data_AF-A0A9E1R6P6-F1
#
_entry.id   AF-A0A9E1R6P6-F1
#
_cell.length_a   1.000
_cell.length_b   1.000
_cell.length_c   1.000
_cell.angle_alpha   90.00
_cell.angle_beta   90.00
_cell.angle_gamma   90.00
#
_symmetry.space_group_name_H-M   'P 1'
#
loop_
_entity.id
_entity.type
_entity.pdbx_description
1 polymer ?
#
loop_
_entity_poly.entity_id
_entity_poly.type
_entity_poly.pdbx_seq_one_letter_code
_entity_poly.pdbx_strand_id
1 'polypeptide(L)' 'NVSEIDAGEILASHIENMMRETGIPNGISGVGFDATDVLTLAEAASAQERLLAVSPRALKDGDLALLYKDALKYW' A
#
# COMPACT_ATOMS: atom_id res chain seq x y z
N ASN A 1 20.18 -10.02 17.34
CA ASN A 1 20.49 -9.82 15.91
C ASN A 1 19.28 -10.19 15.10
N VAL A 2 18.59 -9.20 14.55
CA VAL A 2 17.49 -9.35 13.59
C VAL A 2 18.11 -9.10 12.21
N SER A 3 17.83 -9.92 11.20
CA SER A 3 18.31 -9.65 9.85
C SER A 3 17.55 -8.47 9.24
N GLU A 4 18.11 -7.75 8.26
CA GLU A 4 17.42 -6.60 7.66
C GLU A 4 16.07 -6.97 7.03
N ILE A 5 15.95 -8.17 6.48
CA ILE A 5 14.69 -8.71 5.93
C ILE A 5 13.64 -8.84 7.04
N ASP A 6 14.05 -9.36 8.20
CA ASP A 6 13.15 -9.50 9.35
C ASP A 6 12.70 -8.13 9.90
N ALA A 7 13.55 -7.10 9.79
CA ALA A 7 13.23 -5.78 10.32
C ALA A 7 12.06 -5.11 9.58
N GLY A 8 11.97 -5.28 8.25
CA GLY A 8 10.86 -4.76 7.44
C GLY A 8 9.53 -5.42 7.78
N GLU A 9 9.51 -6.75 7.85
CA GLU A 9 8.31 -7.53 8.19
C GLU A 9 7.82 -7.25 9.62
N ILE A 10 8.75 -7.12 10.58
CA ILE A 10 8.42 -6.76 11.96
C ILE A 10 7.77 -5.37 12.01
N LEU A 11 8.33 -4.40 11.29
CA LEU A 11 7.77 -3.04 11.25
C LEU A 11 6.38 -3.01 10.60
N ALA A 12 6.21 -3.70 9.47
CA ALA A 12 4.91 -3.79 8.79
C ALA A 12 3.84 -4.42 9.69
N SER A 13 4.18 -5.52 10.36
CA SER A 13 3.28 -6.19 11.31
C SER A 13 2.90 -5.28 12.49
N HIS A 14 3.83 -4.46 12.98
CA HIS A 14 3.55 -3.52 14.07
C HIS A 14 2.60 -2.40 13.62
N ILE A 15 2.78 -1.86 12.42
CA ILE A 15 1.87 -0.86 11.84
C ILE A 15 0.47 -1.46 11.66
N GLU A 16 0.36 -2.69 11.18
CA GLU A 16 -0.92 -3.39 11.03
C GLU A 16 -1.65 -3.53 12.38
N ASN A 17 -0.93 -3.91 13.43
CA ASN A 17 -1.49 -3.99 14.78
C ASN A 17 -2.01 -2.63 15.28
N MET A 18 -1.25 -1.56 15.09
CA MET A 18 -1.69 -0.21 15.45
C MET A 18 -2.95 0.22 14.68
N MET A 19 -3.04 -0.12 13.39
CA MET A 19 -4.24 0.16 12.58
C MET A 19 -5.47 -0.55 13.15
N ARG A 20 -5.34 -1.82 13.54
CA ARG A 20 -6.44 -2.59 14.16
C ARG A 20 -6.87 -2.02 15.51
N GLU A 21 -5.91 -1.70 16.37
CA GLU A 21 -6.18 -1.16 17.71
C GLU A 21 -6.87 0.22 17.66
N THR A 22 -6.59 1.00 16.62
CA THR A 22 -7.18 2.34 16.43
C THR A 22 -8.46 2.34 15.60
N GLY A 23 -8.92 1.18 15.13
CA GLY A 23 -10.14 1.05 14.34
C GLY A 23 -10.03 1.57 12.91
N ILE A 24 -8.81 1.65 12.36
CA ILE A 24 -8.61 1.97 10.95
C ILE A 24 -9.21 0.85 10.08
N PRO A 25 -9.94 1.18 8.99
CA PRO A 25 -10.49 0.18 8.09
C PRO A 25 -9.40 -0.70 7.46
N ASN A 26 -9.75 -1.96 7.22
CA ASN A 26 -8.83 -2.93 6.67
C ASN A 26 -8.60 -2.72 5.18
N GLY A 27 -7.54 -1.97 4.86
CA GLY A 27 -7.23 -1.59 3.50
C GLY A 27 -8.29 -0.68 2.87
N ILE A 28 -8.13 -0.40 1.59
CA ILE A 28 -9.02 0.48 0.84
C ILE A 28 -10.41 -0.14 0.62
N SER A 29 -10.55 -1.46 0.77
CA SER A 29 -11.87 -2.11 0.77
C SER A 29 -12.73 -1.68 1.95
N GLY A 30 -12.09 -1.38 3.09
CA GLY A 30 -12.78 -0.85 4.26
C GLY A 30 -13.37 0.54 4.06
N VAL A 31 -13.02 1.26 2.99
CA VAL A 31 -13.57 2.58 2.63
C VAL A 31 -14.35 2.58 1.31
N GLY A 32 -14.64 1.41 0.75
CA GLY A 32 -15.58 1.24 -0.37
C GLY A 32 -14.97 1.04 -1.75
N PHE A 33 -13.65 0.82 -1.87
CA PHE A 33 -13.03 0.43 -3.14
C PHE A 33 -12.95 -1.09 -3.27
N ASP A 34 -12.92 -1.60 -4.50
CA ASP A 34 -12.72 -3.02 -4.76
C ASP A 34 -11.71 -3.30 -5.89
N ALA A 35 -11.56 -4.57 -6.23
CA ALA A 35 -10.60 -5.01 -7.24
C ALA A 35 -10.86 -4.41 -8.63
N THR A 36 -12.09 -3.99 -8.92
CA THR A 36 -12.46 -3.34 -10.19
C THR A 36 -11.94 -1.90 -10.28
N ASP A 37 -11.72 -1.24 -9.13
CA ASP A 37 -11.21 0.13 -9.07
C ASP A 37 -9.69 0.21 -9.23
N VAL A 38 -8.96 -0.89 -9.03
CA VAL A 38 -7.49 -0.92 -8.94
C VAL A 38 -6.82 -0.25 -10.15
N LEU A 39 -7.29 -0.54 -11.37
CA LEU A 39 -6.68 0.03 -12.57
C LEU A 39 -6.94 1.53 -12.67
N THR A 40 -8.16 1.98 -12.38
CA THR A 40 -8.52 3.40 -12.40
C THR A 40 -7.79 4.19 -11.32
N LEU A 41 -7.62 3.63 -10.12
CA LEU A 41 -6.84 4.24 -9.04
C LEU A 41 -5.36 4.34 -9.41
N ALA A 42 -4.79 3.29 -10.00
CA ALA A 42 -3.40 3.29 -10.45
C ALA A 42 -3.15 4.33 -11.54
N GLU A 43 -4.08 4.45 -12.51
CA GLU A 43 -4.01 5.46 -13.56
C GLU A 43 -4.08 6.88 -12.98
N ALA A 44 -5.03 7.13 -12.07
CA ALA A 44 -5.16 8.43 -11.41
C ALA A 44 -3.91 8.78 -10.57
N ALA A 45 -3.32 7.80 -9.89
CA ALA A 45 -2.10 7.98 -9.12
C ALA A 45 -0.88 8.27 -10.01
N SER A 46 -0.81 7.71 -11.22
CA SER A 46 0.30 7.93 -12.16
C SER A 46 0.45 9.40 -12.56
N ALA A 47 -0.63 10.17 -12.54
CA ALA A 47 -0.63 11.61 -12.80
C ALA A 47 0.02 12.45 -11.68
N GLN A 48 0.33 11.87 -10.52
CA GLN A 48 0.92 12.59 -9.37
C GLN A 48 2.45 12.68 -9.46
N GLU A 49 2.98 13.22 -10.55
CA GLU A 49 4.42 13.21 -10.89
C GLU A 49 5.33 13.66 -9.74
N ARG A 50 5.00 14.77 -9.08
CA ARG A 50 5.82 15.32 -7.98
C ARG A 50 5.89 14.37 -6.78
N LEU A 51 4.79 13.70 -6.45
CA LEU A 51 4.73 12.76 -5.33
C LEU A 51 5.50 11.48 -5.68
N LEU A 52 5.38 10.99 -6.91
CA LEU A 52 6.07 9.79 -7.36
C LEU A 52 7.58 10.02 -7.49
N ALA A 53 8.02 11.23 -7.86
CA ALA A 53 9.42 11.60 -8.02
C ALA A 53 10.24 11.52 -6.71
N VAL A 54 9.58 11.56 -5.54
CA VAL A 54 10.25 11.44 -4.23
C VAL A 54 10.23 10.01 -3.66
N SER A 55 9.71 9.03 -4.41
CA SER A 55 9.73 7.63 -4.00
C SER A 55 11.16 7.12 -3.83
N PRO A 56 11.50 6.43 -2.72
CA PRO A 56 12.82 5.84 -2.54
C PRO A 56 13.09 4.66 -3.50
N ARG A 57 12.03 4.14 -4.14
CA ARG A 57 12.11 3.05 -5.13
C ARG A 57 11.65 3.56 -6.49
N ALA A 58 12.43 3.25 -7.53
CA ALA A 58 12.02 3.51 -8.91
C ALA A 58 10.76 2.72 -9.24
N LEU A 59 9.75 3.42 -9.74
CA LEU A 59 8.49 2.83 -10.17
C LEU A 59 8.61 2.29 -11.59
N LYS A 60 7.99 1.13 -11.81
CA LYS A 60 7.81 0.48 -13.11
C LYS A 60 6.33 0.46 -13.47
N ASP A 61 6.07 0.22 -14.74
CA ASP A 61 4.72 -0.01 -15.23
C ASP A 61 4.06 -1.16 -14.44
N GLY A 62 2.86 -0.89 -13.90
CA GLY A 62 2.10 -1.84 -13.10
C GLY A 62 2.38 -1.82 -11.60
N ASP A 63 3.45 -1.16 -11.11
CA ASP A 63 3.76 -1.11 -9.68
C ASP A 63 2.62 -0.45 -8.87
N LEU A 64 2.01 0.61 -9.40
CA LEU A 64 0.88 1.27 -8.74
C LEU A 64 -0.35 0.37 -8.68
N ALA A 65 -0.61 -0.42 -9.73
CA ALA A 65 -1.72 -1.36 -9.74
C ALA A 65 -1.51 -2.49 -8.74
N LEU A 66 -0.27 -2.99 -8.62
CA LEU A 66 0.08 -3.97 -7.59
C LEU A 66 -0.08 -3.38 -6.19
N LEU A 67 0.40 -2.15 -5.97
CA LEU A 67 0.28 -1.45 -4.68
C LEU A 67 -1.19 -1.30 -4.26
N TYR A 68 -2.07 -0.86 -5.16
CA TYR A 68 -3.50 -0.73 -4.86
C TYR A 68 -4.17 -2.08 -4.62
N LYS A 69 -3.77 -3.12 -5.38
CA LYS A 69 -4.26 -4.48 -5.18
C LYS A 69 -3.89 -5.03 -3.80
N ASP A 70 -2.64 -4.86 -3.40
CA ASP A 70 -2.15 -5.30 -2.09
C ASP A 70 -2.77 -4.46 -0.95
N ALA A 71 -3.11 -3.21 -1.23
CA ALA A 71 -3.81 -2.32 -0.31
C ALA A 71 -5.32 -2.61 -0.16
N LEU A 72 -5.91 -3.52 -0.95
CA LEU A 72 -7.32 -3.88 -0.81
C LEU A 72 -7.62 -4.39 0.59
N LYS A 73 -6.73 -5.21 1.15
CA LYS A 73 -6.90 -5.84 2.44
C LYS A 73 -5.54 -6.25 3.01
N TYR A 74 -5.25 -5.84 4.24
CA TYR A 74 -4.01 -6.19 4.93
C TYR A 74 -4.19 -7.42 5.83
N TRP A 75 -5.40 -7.66 6.35
CA TRP A 75 -5.69 -8.77 7.26
C TRP A 75 -6.96 -9.58 7.03
#